data_AF-A0AAW2JJP9-F1
#
_entry.id   AF-A0AAW2JJP9-F1
#
_cell.length_a   1.000
_cell.length_b   1.000
_cell.length_c   1.000
_cell.angle_alpha   90.00
_cell.angle_beta   90.00
_cell.angle_gamma   90.00
#
_symmetry.space_group_name_H-M   'P 1'
#
loop_
_entity.id
_entity.type
_entity.pdbx_description
1 polymer ?
#
loop_
_entity_poly.entity_id
_entity_poly.type
_entity_poly.pdbx_seq_one_letter_code
_entity_poly.pdbx_strand_id
1 'polypeptide(L)'
;MEHSPQGRHTLGTVGRCVYLKGGSVWDWQPKKGDSPLLQRLAEIRNRIINAFGTTEAAIQHMAGWSSSKGLDTSQAYEYFRPKRAKQPWQTVIWKAFIPPKYSFILWLGLRGRLSTRDRLMFLQEDSSCSLCINMQETAKHLFFECPFSNFVWTNIRQWLGIRRHMSTLLSAVKWLIKEKTRSSVQNKARLIALACTVYSLWRHRNEVIFEGKTPCPEELVISIKITVYRILLSLFPHELITY
;
A
#
# COMPACT_ATOMS: atom_id res chain seq x y z
N MET A 1 -52.07 3.73 46.21
CA MET A 1 -51.45 5.06 46.01
C MET A 1 -50.15 4.84 45.28
N GLU A 2 -50.22 4.81 43.95
CA GLU A 2 -49.08 4.68 43.05
C GLU A 2 -48.51 6.07 42.80
N HIS A 3 -47.23 6.27 43.09
CA HIS A 3 -46.49 7.44 42.64
C HIS A 3 -45.57 7.03 41.48
N SER A 4 -45.95 7.48 40.29
CA SER A 4 -45.05 7.63 39.14
C SER A 4 -44.10 8.80 39.40
N PRO A 5 -42.85 8.75 38.90
CA PRO A 5 -42.17 9.96 38.47
C PRO A 5 -41.81 9.88 36.99
N GLN A 6 -42.44 10.77 36.23
CA GLN A 6 -41.98 11.20 34.91
C GLN A 6 -40.72 12.07 35.10
N GLY A 7 -39.68 11.77 34.32
CA GLY A 7 -38.50 12.63 34.17
C GLY A 7 -37.98 12.49 32.74
N ARG A 8 -38.17 13.54 31.94
CA ARG A 8 -37.81 13.62 30.52
C ARG A 8 -36.50 14.41 30.38
N HIS A 9 -35.68 13.99 29.39
CA HIS A 9 -34.54 14.67 28.75
C HIS A 9 -33.13 14.46 29.29
N THR A 10 -32.31 13.74 28.50
CA THR A 10 -31.01 14.23 28.00
C THR A 10 -30.69 13.63 26.62
N LEU A 11 -30.32 14.51 25.69
CA LEU A 11 -29.69 14.19 24.40
C LEU A 11 -28.33 13.51 24.64
N GLY A 12 -28.05 12.47 23.87
CA GLY A 12 -26.76 11.79 23.82
C GLY A 12 -26.92 10.45 23.12
N THR A 13 -26.22 10.26 22.00
CA THR A 13 -26.13 9.00 21.26
C THR A 13 -25.43 7.94 22.12
N VAL A 14 -26.18 7.38 23.07
CA VAL A 14 -25.76 6.22 23.88
C VAL A 14 -25.79 5.01 22.96
N GLY A 15 -24.64 4.36 22.80
CA GLY A 15 -24.53 3.09 22.09
C GLY A 15 -25.56 2.10 22.63
N ARG A 16 -26.52 1.71 21.80
CA ARG A 16 -27.58 0.77 22.21
C ARG A 16 -26.96 -0.61 22.40
N CYS A 17 -26.93 -1.08 23.64
CA CYS A 17 -26.59 -2.47 23.98
C CYS A 17 -27.69 -3.41 23.47
N VAL A 18 -27.29 -4.54 22.88
CA VAL A 18 -28.21 -5.61 22.48
C VAL A 18 -28.29 -6.62 23.63
N TYR A 19 -29.47 -6.75 24.22
CA TYR A 19 -29.75 -7.76 25.26
C TYR A 19 -30.39 -8.99 24.62
N LEU A 20 -29.70 -10.12 24.67
CA LEU A 20 -30.20 -11.41 24.21
C LEU A 20 -30.94 -12.09 25.38
N LYS A 21 -32.24 -11.78 25.57
CA LYS A 21 -33.07 -12.40 26.61
C LYS A 21 -33.30 -13.89 26.30
N GLY A 22 -32.44 -14.76 26.84
CA GLY A 22 -32.55 -16.22 26.66
C GLY A 22 -32.23 -16.72 25.24
N GLY A 23 -31.80 -15.84 24.35
CA GLY A 23 -31.44 -16.16 22.97
C GLY A 23 -29.92 -16.32 22.80
N SER A 24 -29.52 -17.12 21.83
CA SER A 24 -28.11 -17.28 21.48
C SER A 24 -27.64 -16.16 20.56
N VAL A 25 -26.35 -15.82 20.64
CA VAL A 25 -25.70 -14.96 19.64
C VAL A 25 -25.75 -15.59 18.25
N TRP A 26 -25.99 -16.90 18.13
CA TRP A 26 -26.11 -17.60 16.86
C TRP A 26 -27.46 -17.36 16.17
N ASP A 27 -28.53 -17.17 16.95
CA ASP A 27 -29.89 -17.01 16.44
C ASP A 27 -30.30 -15.54 16.28
N TRP A 28 -29.52 -14.64 16.88
CA TRP A 28 -29.81 -13.21 16.88
C TRP A 28 -29.73 -12.59 15.47
N GLN A 29 -30.69 -11.73 15.10
CA GLN A 29 -30.67 -11.00 13.83
C GLN A 29 -30.48 -9.49 14.05
N PRO A 30 -29.54 -8.84 13.35
CA PRO A 30 -29.27 -7.41 13.51
C PRO A 30 -30.42 -6.57 12.94
N LYS A 31 -30.78 -5.50 13.67
CA LYS A 31 -31.79 -4.51 13.30
C LYS A 31 -31.12 -3.21 12.85
N LYS A 32 -31.80 -2.42 12.01
CA LYS A 32 -31.29 -1.13 11.49
C LYS A 32 -30.87 -0.13 12.59
N GLY A 33 -31.41 -0.26 13.81
CA GLY A 33 -31.08 0.59 14.95
C GLY A 33 -29.94 0.09 15.85
N ASP A 34 -29.34 -1.06 15.55
CA ASP A 34 -28.24 -1.63 16.34
C ASP A 34 -26.90 -0.96 16.00
N SER A 35 -25.92 -1.09 16.90
CA SER A 35 -24.57 -0.56 16.67
C SER A 35 -23.94 -1.10 15.37
N PRO A 36 -23.27 -0.26 14.55
CA PRO A 36 -22.58 -0.70 13.34
C PRO A 36 -21.58 -1.84 13.58
N LEU A 37 -20.95 -1.87 14.76
CA LEU A 37 -20.05 -2.96 15.15
C LEU A 37 -20.80 -4.29 15.27
N LEU A 38 -21.95 -4.29 15.94
CA LEU A 38 -22.76 -5.51 16.14
C LEU A 38 -23.36 -6.01 14.83
N GLN A 39 -23.81 -5.08 13.98
CA GLN A 39 -24.25 -5.43 12.62
C GLN A 39 -23.11 -6.11 11.85
N ARG A 40 -21.88 -5.57 11.92
CA ARG A 40 -20.72 -6.15 11.25
C ARG A 40 -20.31 -7.52 11.82
N LEU A 41 -20.42 -7.73 13.13
CA LEU A 41 -20.17 -9.02 13.75
C LEU A 41 -21.20 -10.07 13.30
N ALA A 42 -22.49 -9.71 13.20
CA ALA A 42 -23.51 -10.60 12.64
C ALA A 42 -23.27 -10.92 11.16
N GLU A 43 -22.84 -9.95 10.35
CA GLU A 43 -22.45 -10.22 8.95
C GLU A 43 -21.30 -11.23 8.86
N ILE A 44 -20.28 -11.07 9.70
CA ILE A 44 -19.15 -12.01 9.76
C ILE A 44 -19.64 -13.40 10.19
N ARG A 45 -20.42 -13.48 11.26
CA ARG A 45 -21.04 -14.73 11.74
C ARG A 45 -21.81 -15.43 10.63
N ASN A 46 -22.70 -14.72 9.94
CA ASN A 46 -23.52 -15.28 8.86
C ASN A 46 -22.66 -15.77 7.68
N ARG A 47 -21.55 -15.08 7.37
CA ARG A 47 -20.60 -15.56 6.35
C ARG A 47 -19.95 -16.89 6.74
N ILE A 48 -19.60 -17.07 8.01
CA ILE A 48 -19.04 -18.32 8.52
C ILE A 48 -20.08 -19.44 8.44
N ILE A 49 -21.30 -19.19 8.93
CA ILE A 49 -22.41 -20.16 8.86
C ILE A 49 -22.66 -20.57 7.40
N ASN A 50 -22.74 -19.61 6.48
CA ASN A 50 -22.95 -19.90 5.06
C ASN A 50 -21.78 -20.70 4.45
N ALA A 51 -20.54 -20.49 4.90
CA ALA A 51 -19.39 -21.22 4.39
C ALA A 51 -19.33 -22.68 4.89
N PHE A 52 -19.87 -22.97 6.08
CA PHE A 52 -19.86 -24.31 6.70
C PHE A 52 -21.23 -25.01 6.67
N GLY A 53 -22.27 -24.36 6.16
CA GLY A 53 -23.61 -24.91 5.98
C GLY A 53 -24.48 -24.89 7.24
N THR A 54 -23.93 -25.22 8.41
CA THR A 54 -24.66 -25.24 9.68
C THR A 54 -23.99 -24.42 10.78
N THR A 55 -24.78 -24.02 11.77
CA THR A 55 -24.31 -23.29 12.95
C THR A 55 -23.32 -24.13 13.76
N GLU A 56 -23.60 -25.42 13.93
CA GLU A 56 -22.75 -26.35 14.68
C GLU A 56 -21.39 -26.52 14.01
N ALA A 57 -21.36 -26.70 12.69
CA ALA A 57 -20.12 -26.81 11.92
C ALA A 57 -19.30 -25.52 11.98
N ALA A 58 -19.96 -24.36 11.91
CA ALA A 58 -19.32 -23.06 12.10
C ALA A 58 -18.69 -22.93 13.50
N ILE A 59 -19.43 -23.26 14.56
CA ILE A 59 -18.94 -23.23 15.95
C ILE A 59 -17.73 -24.15 16.11
N GLN A 60 -17.79 -25.38 15.61
CA GLN A 60 -16.69 -26.33 15.68
C GLN A 60 -15.45 -25.81 14.96
N HIS A 61 -15.61 -25.21 13.78
CA HIS A 61 -14.49 -24.62 13.04
C HIS A 61 -13.89 -23.41 13.77
N MET A 62 -14.73 -22.55 14.35
CA MET A 62 -14.28 -21.42 15.17
C MET A 62 -13.60 -21.85 16.46
N ALA A 63 -14.02 -22.97 17.06
CA ALA A 63 -13.35 -23.56 18.21
C ALA A 63 -11.90 -23.96 17.87
N GLY A 64 -11.63 -24.35 16.62
CA GLY A 64 -10.28 -24.57 16.11
C GLY A 64 -9.40 -23.31 16.11
N TRP A 65 -9.99 -22.11 16.06
CA TRP A 65 -9.29 -20.84 16.22
C TRP A 65 -9.09 -20.45 17.68
N SER A 66 -9.53 -21.26 18.65
CA SER A 66 -9.35 -20.98 20.07
C SER A 66 -8.24 -21.84 20.65
N SER A 67 -7.40 -21.23 21.47
CA SER A 67 -6.36 -21.90 22.26
C SER A 67 -6.62 -21.72 23.76
N SER A 68 -5.85 -22.40 24.61
CA SER A 68 -5.89 -22.18 26.06
C SER A 68 -5.55 -20.73 26.48
N LYS A 69 -4.93 -19.94 25.59
CA LYS A 69 -4.59 -18.53 25.79
C LYS A 69 -5.59 -17.56 25.16
N GLY A 70 -6.70 -18.06 24.61
CA GLY A 70 -7.73 -17.27 23.93
C GLY A 70 -7.73 -17.46 22.41
N LEU A 71 -8.40 -16.55 21.71
CA LEU A 71 -8.57 -16.58 20.25
C LEU A 71 -7.23 -16.41 19.53
N ASP A 72 -6.88 -17.38 18.69
CA ASP A 72 -5.83 -17.27 17.70
C ASP A 72 -6.30 -16.36 16.57
N THR A 73 -5.99 -15.08 16.72
CA THR A 73 -6.32 -14.05 15.74
C THR A 73 -5.65 -14.30 14.38
N SER A 74 -4.53 -15.04 14.33
CA SER A 74 -3.81 -15.32 13.08
C SER A 74 -4.61 -16.28 12.20
N GLN A 75 -5.12 -17.37 12.78
CA GLN A 75 -5.95 -18.34 12.05
C GLN A 75 -7.26 -17.72 11.57
N ALA A 76 -7.94 -16.99 12.44
CA ALA A 76 -9.16 -16.27 12.07
C ALA A 76 -8.88 -15.27 10.93
N TYR A 77 -7.78 -14.51 11.03
CA TYR A 77 -7.39 -13.57 9.99
C TYR A 77 -7.08 -14.26 8.65
N GLU A 78 -6.31 -15.34 8.64
CA GLU A 78 -5.98 -16.08 7.41
C GLU A 78 -7.20 -16.73 6.76
N TYR A 79 -8.24 -17.05 7.53
CA TYR A 79 -9.52 -17.48 6.99
C TYR A 79 -10.28 -16.35 6.29
N PHE A 80 -10.44 -15.19 6.94
CA PHE A 80 -11.20 -14.08 6.37
C PHE A 80 -10.46 -13.29 5.29
N ARG A 81 -9.13 -13.33 5.32
CA ARG A 81 -8.30 -12.59 4.38
C ARG A 81 -8.53 -13.14 2.96
N PRO A 82 -8.86 -12.28 1.99
CA PRO A 82 -8.93 -12.70 0.59
C PRO A 82 -7.55 -13.20 0.13
N LYS A 83 -7.47 -14.49 -0.23
CA LYS A 83 -6.27 -15.08 -0.83
C LYS A 83 -6.13 -14.52 -2.25
N ARG A 84 -5.13 -13.66 -2.47
CA ARG A 84 -4.83 -13.10 -3.79
C ARG A 84 -3.64 -13.82 -4.39
N ALA A 85 -3.64 -13.97 -5.71
CA ALA A 85 -2.50 -14.50 -6.44
C ALA A 85 -1.23 -13.69 -6.10
N LYS A 86 -0.17 -14.40 -5.70
CA LYS A 86 1.15 -13.81 -5.46
C LYS A 86 1.62 -13.17 -6.77
N GLN A 87 1.94 -11.89 -6.72
CA GLN A 87 2.41 -11.19 -7.90
C GLN A 87 3.93 -11.37 -8.03
N PRO A 88 4.46 -11.72 -9.22
CA PRO A 88 5.89 -11.98 -9.41
C PRO A 88 6.80 -10.82 -8.97
N TRP A 89 6.30 -9.58 -9.03
CA TRP A 89 7.06 -8.40 -8.63
C TRP A 89 7.23 -8.26 -7.11
N GLN A 90 6.44 -8.95 -6.28
CA GLN A 90 6.50 -8.81 -4.82
C GLN A 90 7.85 -9.28 -4.25
N THR A 91 8.36 -10.41 -4.72
CA THR A 91 9.64 -10.96 -4.24
C THR A 91 10.86 -10.14 -4.68
N VAL A 92 10.66 -9.24 -5.64
CA VAL A 92 11.70 -8.49 -6.33
C VAL A 92 11.90 -7.12 -5.68
N ILE A 93 10.84 -6.51 -5.18
CA ILE A 93 10.91 -5.22 -4.48
C ILE A 93 11.32 -5.36 -3.01
N TRP A 94 11.04 -6.51 -2.38
CA TRP A 94 11.39 -6.79 -0.98
C TRP A 94 12.73 -7.53 -0.87
N LYS A 95 13.77 -6.97 -1.48
CA LYS A 95 15.14 -7.50 -1.37
C LYS A 95 15.89 -6.77 -0.25
N ALA A 96 16.68 -7.51 0.54
CA ALA A 96 17.43 -6.96 1.67
C ALA A 96 18.38 -5.81 1.28
N PHE A 97 18.86 -5.80 0.03
CA PHE A 97 19.73 -4.74 -0.48
C PHE A 97 18.99 -3.45 -0.90
N ILE A 98 17.66 -3.44 -0.86
CA ILE A 98 16.85 -2.24 -1.12
C ILE A 98 16.34 -1.74 0.23
N PRO A 99 16.72 -0.54 0.69
CA PRO A 99 16.25 -0.05 1.98
C PRO A 99 14.71 0.05 2.02
N PRO A 100 14.06 -0.34 3.14
CA PRO A 100 12.61 -0.54 3.19
C PRO A 100 11.77 0.66 2.73
N LYS A 101 12.22 1.90 2.98
CA LYS A 101 11.49 3.11 2.57
C LYS A 101 11.32 3.20 1.04
N TYR A 102 12.33 2.77 0.27
CA TYR A 102 12.26 2.79 -1.19
C TYR A 102 11.37 1.66 -1.71
N SER A 103 11.50 0.46 -1.14
CA SER A 103 10.64 -0.69 -1.45
C SER A 103 9.17 -0.39 -1.16
N PHE A 104 8.88 0.30 -0.06
CA PHE A 104 7.52 0.64 0.35
C PHE A 104 6.82 1.58 -0.65
N ILE A 105 7.48 2.65 -1.08
CA ILE A 105 6.90 3.56 -2.08
C ILE A 105 6.75 2.87 -3.45
N LEU A 106 7.74 2.07 -3.87
CA LEU A 106 7.63 1.28 -5.10
C LEU A 106 6.47 0.27 -5.03
N TRP A 107 6.27 -0.39 -3.88
CA TRP A 107 5.14 -1.28 -3.62
C TRP A 107 3.80 -0.56 -3.74
N LEU A 108 3.67 0.62 -3.12
CA LEU A 108 2.45 1.45 -3.23
C LEU A 108 2.20 1.88 -4.67
N GLY A 109 3.24 2.29 -5.40
CA GLY A 109 3.16 2.66 -6.81
C GLY A 109 2.68 1.50 -7.68
N LEU A 110 3.24 0.30 -7.51
CA LEU A 110 2.81 -0.91 -8.23
C LEU A 110 1.37 -1.32 -7.93
N ARG A 111 0.86 -0.98 -6.74
CA ARG A 111 -0.54 -1.18 -6.35
C ARG A 111 -1.47 -0.06 -6.81
N GLY A 112 -0.94 1.02 -7.38
CA GLY A 112 -1.69 2.23 -7.70
C GLY A 112 -2.30 2.86 -6.45
N ARG A 113 -1.59 2.86 -5.32
CA ARG A 113 -2.07 3.33 -4.01
C ARG A 113 -1.39 4.61 -3.51
N LEU A 114 -0.58 5.24 -4.35
CA LEU A 114 -0.03 6.56 -4.06
C LEU A 114 -1.11 7.64 -4.22
N SER A 115 -1.00 8.74 -3.49
CA SER A 115 -1.99 9.83 -3.48
C SER A 115 -1.76 10.80 -4.64
N THR A 116 -1.82 10.30 -5.87
CA THR A 116 -1.80 11.12 -7.10
C THR A 116 -3.13 11.87 -7.28
N ARG A 117 -3.15 13.01 -8.00
CA ARG A 117 -4.35 13.85 -8.13
C ARG A 117 -5.54 13.09 -8.74
N ASP A 118 -5.32 12.20 -9.71
CA ASP A 118 -6.36 11.31 -10.25
C ASP A 118 -7.07 10.46 -9.17
N ARG A 119 -6.39 10.14 -8.07
CA ARG A 119 -6.97 9.39 -6.94
C ARG A 119 -7.58 10.29 -5.87
N LEU A 120 -7.28 11.59 -5.92
CA LEU A 120 -7.75 12.61 -5.00
C LEU A 120 -8.83 13.50 -5.61
N MET A 121 -9.42 13.14 -6.75
CA MET A 121 -10.46 13.94 -7.41
C MET A 121 -11.67 14.25 -6.52
N PHE A 122 -11.92 13.45 -5.48
CA PHE A 122 -12.97 13.72 -4.49
C PHE A 122 -12.71 14.98 -3.64
N LEU A 123 -11.47 15.49 -3.62
CA LEU A 123 -11.11 16.75 -2.97
C LEU A 123 -11.36 17.98 -3.85
N GLN A 124 -11.76 17.81 -5.12
CA GLN A 124 -12.03 18.89 -6.09
C GLN A 124 -10.88 19.88 -6.30
N GLU A 125 -9.64 19.43 -6.11
CA GLU A 125 -8.44 20.24 -6.35
C GLU A 125 -8.03 20.20 -7.83
N ASP A 126 -7.11 21.11 -8.21
CA ASP A 126 -6.47 21.08 -9.52
C ASP A 126 -5.84 19.70 -9.78
N SER A 127 -6.18 19.15 -10.94
CA SER A 127 -5.74 17.83 -11.38
C SER A 127 -4.39 17.87 -12.10
N SER A 128 -3.84 19.05 -12.37
CA SER A 128 -2.57 19.24 -13.04
C SER A 128 -1.38 18.64 -12.26
N CYS A 129 -0.38 18.17 -12.99
CA CYS A 129 0.86 17.65 -12.43
C CYS A 129 1.70 18.79 -11.86
N SER A 130 1.99 18.75 -10.56
CA SER A 130 2.74 19.82 -9.89
C SER A 130 4.20 19.95 -10.36
N LEU A 131 4.73 18.97 -11.11
CA LEU A 131 6.10 19.03 -11.64
C LEU A 131 6.21 19.70 -13.02
N CYS A 132 5.19 19.58 -13.87
CA CYS A 132 5.23 20.13 -15.23
C CYS A 132 4.08 21.06 -15.60
N ILE A 133 3.00 21.06 -14.81
CA ILE A 133 1.81 21.92 -14.91
C ILE A 133 0.99 21.72 -16.22
N ASN A 134 1.47 20.90 -17.15
CA ASN A 134 0.92 20.79 -18.50
C ASN A 134 -0.13 19.67 -18.70
N MET A 135 -0.18 18.68 -17.81
CA MET A 135 -1.03 17.50 -17.97
C MET A 135 -1.59 17.04 -16.63
N GLN A 136 -2.69 16.29 -16.68
CA GLN A 136 -3.30 15.67 -15.50
C GLN A 136 -2.33 14.70 -14.80
N GLU A 137 -2.23 14.79 -13.48
CA GLU A 137 -1.39 13.92 -12.69
C GLU A 137 -2.02 12.53 -12.53
N THR A 138 -1.45 11.56 -13.22
CA THR A 138 -1.65 10.14 -12.98
C THR A 138 -0.33 9.51 -12.54
N ALA A 139 -0.35 8.31 -11.95
CA ALA A 139 0.90 7.60 -11.64
C ALA A 139 1.75 7.34 -12.90
N LYS A 140 1.13 7.06 -14.05
CA LYS A 140 1.83 6.86 -15.32
C LYS A 140 2.51 8.15 -15.77
N HIS A 141 1.78 9.26 -15.71
CA HIS A 141 2.31 10.58 -16.04
C HIS A 141 3.44 10.96 -15.11
N LEU A 142 3.18 10.98 -13.80
CA LEU A 142 4.14 11.35 -12.76
C LEU A 142 5.46 10.58 -12.89
N PHE A 143 5.41 9.27 -13.14
CA PHE A 143 6.64 8.48 -13.20
C PHE A 143 7.29 8.40 -14.58
N PHE A 144 6.58 8.53 -15.71
CA PHE A 144 7.18 8.22 -17.02
C PHE A 144 6.88 9.22 -18.13
N GLU A 145 5.73 9.87 -18.14
CA GLU A 145 5.33 10.77 -19.26
C GLU A 145 5.59 12.25 -18.95
N CYS A 146 5.70 12.61 -17.67
CA CYS A 146 6.05 13.95 -17.24
C CYS A 146 7.43 14.33 -17.80
N PRO A 147 7.58 15.49 -18.48
CA PRO A 147 8.87 15.92 -19.03
C PRO A 147 9.98 15.99 -17.96
N PHE A 148 9.63 16.44 -16.74
CA PHE A 148 10.50 16.44 -15.59
C PHE A 148 11.03 15.02 -15.28
N SER A 149 10.11 14.06 -15.13
CA SER A 149 10.47 12.67 -14.82
C SER A 149 11.20 11.98 -15.97
N ASN A 150 10.88 12.32 -17.21
CA ASN A 150 11.58 11.80 -18.38
C ASN A 150 13.05 12.24 -18.40
N PHE A 151 13.33 13.51 -18.11
CA PHE A 151 14.70 14.00 -17.94
C PHE A 151 15.47 13.20 -16.89
N VAL A 152 14.85 13.00 -15.72
CA VAL A 152 15.44 12.21 -14.62
C VAL A 152 15.73 10.78 -15.09
N TRP A 153 14.75 10.10 -15.68
CA TRP A 153 14.92 8.73 -16.17
C TRP A 153 15.97 8.61 -17.26
N THR A 154 16.06 9.56 -18.18
CA THR A 154 17.05 9.53 -19.25
C THR A 154 18.46 9.59 -18.68
N ASN A 155 18.72 10.48 -17.72
CA ASN A 155 20.00 10.57 -17.02
C ASN A 155 20.35 9.32 -16.20
N ILE A 156 19.38 8.76 -15.46
CA ILE A 156 19.59 7.54 -14.66
C ILE A 156 19.81 6.31 -15.55
N ARG A 157 19.05 6.19 -16.65
CA ARG A 157 19.22 5.10 -17.62
C ARG A 157 20.58 5.15 -18.31
N GLN A 158 21.00 6.34 -18.76
CA GLN A 158 22.31 6.52 -19.38
C GLN A 158 23.44 6.14 -18.42
N TRP A 159 23.37 6.60 -17.17
CA TRP A 159 24.36 6.27 -16.14
C TRP A 159 24.48 4.77 -15.87
N LEU A 160 23.38 4.01 -15.94
CA LEU A 160 23.36 2.56 -15.68
C LEU A 160 23.44 1.69 -16.94
N GLY A 161 23.65 2.30 -18.10
CA GLY A 161 23.69 1.61 -19.40
C GLY A 161 22.37 0.92 -19.78
N ILE A 162 21.23 1.46 -19.35
CA ILE A 162 19.90 0.91 -19.65
C ILE A 162 19.39 1.54 -20.96
N ARG A 163 19.38 0.77 -22.04
CA ARG A 163 18.85 1.25 -23.35
C ARG A 163 17.33 1.30 -23.39
N ARG A 164 16.66 0.41 -22.65
CA ARG A 164 15.22 0.25 -22.70
C ARG A 164 14.51 1.49 -22.15
N HIS A 165 13.52 1.99 -22.88
CA HIS A 165 12.57 2.97 -22.36
C HIS A 165 11.53 2.27 -21.47
N MET A 166 11.23 2.86 -20.31
CA MET A 166 10.23 2.33 -19.37
C MET A 166 8.98 3.19 -19.45
N SER A 167 7.80 2.58 -19.55
CA SER A 167 6.52 3.29 -19.69
C SER A 167 5.59 3.14 -18.48
N THR A 168 5.83 2.13 -17.65
CA THR A 168 5.06 1.84 -16.43
C THR A 168 5.94 1.15 -15.39
N LEU A 169 5.62 1.29 -14.10
CA LEU A 169 6.33 0.61 -13.01
C LEU A 169 6.31 -0.91 -13.19
N LEU A 170 5.17 -1.47 -13.58
CA LEU A 170 5.04 -2.90 -13.81
C LEU A 170 5.93 -3.37 -14.97
N SER A 171 5.99 -2.61 -16.07
CA SER A 171 6.87 -2.95 -17.20
C SER A 171 8.35 -2.87 -16.82
N ALA A 172 8.74 -1.85 -16.05
CA ALA A 172 10.10 -1.68 -15.54
C ALA A 172 10.52 -2.86 -14.67
N VAL A 173 9.70 -3.24 -13.69
CA VAL A 173 10.00 -4.37 -12.80
C VAL A 173 10.00 -5.70 -13.58
N LYS A 174 9.03 -5.94 -14.46
CA LYS A 174 8.99 -7.15 -15.29
C LYS A 174 10.23 -7.29 -16.17
N TRP A 175 10.73 -6.19 -16.71
CA TRP A 175 11.96 -6.19 -17.49
C TRP A 175 13.18 -6.53 -16.61
N LEU A 176 13.34 -5.86 -15.47
CA LEU A 176 14.45 -6.14 -14.55
C LEU A 176 14.47 -7.58 -14.02
N ILE A 177 13.30 -8.22 -13.90
CA ILE A 177 13.22 -9.64 -13.54
C ILE A 177 13.76 -10.54 -14.64
N LYS A 178 13.45 -10.22 -15.90
CA LYS A 178 13.83 -11.03 -17.06
C LYS A 178 15.25 -10.78 -17.53
N GLU A 179 15.78 -9.58 -17.28
CA GLU A 179 17.10 -9.17 -17.73
C GLU A 179 18.20 -9.93 -16.98
N LYS A 180 18.90 -10.81 -17.70
CA LYS A 180 20.11 -11.46 -17.21
C LYS A 180 21.31 -10.62 -17.62
N THR A 181 21.84 -9.80 -16.72
CA THR A 181 23.14 -9.13 -16.95
C THR A 181 24.29 -10.08 -16.67
N ARG A 182 25.48 -9.73 -17.21
CA ARG A 182 26.72 -10.46 -16.93
C ARG A 182 27.20 -10.30 -15.48
N SER A 183 26.78 -9.24 -14.78
CA SER A 183 27.15 -8.94 -13.39
C SER A 183 25.94 -8.88 -12.46
N SER A 184 26.00 -9.59 -11.33
CA SER A 184 24.96 -9.57 -10.30
C SER A 184 24.83 -8.19 -9.64
N VAL A 185 25.94 -7.47 -9.50
CA VAL A 185 26.03 -6.12 -8.92
C VAL A 185 25.29 -5.11 -9.78
N GLN A 186 25.49 -5.18 -11.09
CA GLN A 186 24.80 -4.29 -12.03
C GLN A 186 23.28 -4.48 -11.96
N ASN A 187 22.81 -5.73 -11.83
CA ASN A 187 21.39 -6.01 -11.66
C ASN A 187 20.84 -5.45 -10.34
N LYS A 188 21.57 -5.60 -9.23
CA LYS A 188 21.21 -4.99 -7.94
C LYS A 188 21.17 -3.45 -8.05
N ALA A 189 22.18 -2.83 -8.67
CA ALA A 189 22.26 -1.40 -8.88
C ALA A 189 21.06 -0.86 -9.67
N ARG A 190 20.67 -1.55 -10.76
CA ARG A 190 19.48 -1.19 -11.55
C ARG A 190 18.18 -1.27 -10.74
N LEU A 191 18.03 -2.29 -9.89
CA LEU A 191 16.88 -2.41 -8.99
C LEU A 191 16.85 -1.31 -7.93
N ILE A 192 17.99 -1.04 -7.28
CA ILE A 192 18.12 0.03 -6.28
C ILE A 192 17.81 1.37 -6.93
N ALA A 193 18.35 1.64 -8.12
CA ALA A 193 18.09 2.87 -8.86
C ALA A 193 16.62 3.03 -9.26
N LEU A 194 15.94 1.95 -9.69
CA LEU A 194 14.50 1.99 -9.94
C LEU A 194 13.74 2.42 -8.68
N ALA A 195 14.00 1.76 -7.55
CA ALA A 195 13.31 2.07 -6.29
C ALA A 195 13.62 3.49 -5.78
N CYS A 196 14.88 3.92 -5.85
CA CYS A 196 15.32 5.25 -5.43
C CYS A 196 14.72 6.35 -6.32
N THR A 197 14.68 6.15 -7.64
CA THR A 197 14.12 7.14 -8.58
C THR A 197 12.62 7.32 -8.35
N VAL A 198 11.87 6.22 -8.22
CA VAL A 198 10.42 6.26 -7.95
C VAL A 198 10.13 6.96 -6.62
N TYR A 199 10.87 6.61 -5.57
CA TYR A 199 10.76 7.28 -4.28
C TYR A 199 11.07 8.79 -4.38
N SER A 200 12.15 9.14 -5.06
CA SER A 200 12.63 10.53 -5.13
C SER A 200 11.70 11.40 -5.95
N LEU A 201 11.15 10.89 -7.06
CA LEU A 201 10.11 11.59 -7.83
C LEU A 201 8.84 11.81 -6.99
N TRP A 202 8.38 10.77 -6.28
CA TRP A 202 7.22 10.88 -5.41
C TRP A 202 7.43 11.88 -4.28
N ARG A 203 8.59 11.81 -3.61
CA ARG A 203 8.96 12.73 -2.53
C ARG A 203 9.08 14.16 -3.05
N HIS A 204 9.80 14.37 -4.15
CA HIS A 204 10.01 15.70 -4.71
C HIS A 204 8.70 16.36 -5.14
N ARG A 205 7.79 15.60 -5.78
CA ARG A 205 6.43 16.07 -6.06
C ARG A 205 5.70 16.52 -4.80
N ASN A 206 5.86 15.82 -3.68
CA ASN A 206 5.24 16.23 -2.42
C ASN A 206 5.93 17.47 -1.82
N GLU A 207 7.25 17.59 -1.89
CA GLU A 207 7.98 18.81 -1.50
C GLU A 207 7.49 20.04 -2.30
N VAL A 208 7.25 19.88 -3.60
CA VAL A 208 6.71 20.96 -4.44
C VAL A 208 5.32 21.39 -3.97
N ILE A 209 4.46 20.45 -3.57
CA ILE A 209 3.08 20.74 -3.17
C ILE A 209 2.98 21.30 -1.75
N PHE A 210 3.69 20.71 -0.80
CA PHE A 210 3.50 21.00 0.62
C PHE A 210 4.57 21.94 1.19
N GLU A 211 5.74 22.02 0.56
CA GLU A 211 6.88 22.83 1.03
C GLU A 211 7.22 23.97 0.05
N GLY A 212 6.49 24.09 -1.06
CA GLY A 212 6.72 25.14 -2.07
C GLY A 212 8.08 25.04 -2.78
N LYS A 213 8.70 23.85 -2.77
CA LYS A 213 10.00 23.64 -3.42
C LYS A 213 9.88 23.86 -4.93
N THR A 214 10.86 24.54 -5.54
CA THR A 214 10.92 24.68 -7.00
C THR A 214 11.34 23.35 -7.65
N PRO A 215 10.64 22.87 -8.70
CA PRO A 215 11.07 21.68 -9.43
C PRO A 215 12.46 21.86 -10.06
N CYS A 216 13.43 21.03 -9.67
CA CYS A 216 14.78 21.01 -10.26
C CYS A 216 15.19 19.56 -10.61
N PRO A 217 15.07 19.13 -11.88
CA PRO A 217 15.36 17.75 -12.24
C PRO A 217 16.85 17.41 -12.16
N GLU A 218 17.76 18.36 -12.37
CA GLU A 218 19.21 18.19 -12.25
C GLU A 218 19.63 17.86 -10.81
N GLU A 219 19.14 18.63 -9.83
CA GLU A 219 19.37 18.39 -8.41
C GLU A 219 18.89 16.98 -8.03
N LEU A 220 17.70 16.61 -8.52
CA LEU A 220 17.11 15.30 -8.22
C LEU A 220 17.94 14.15 -8.80
N VAL A 221 18.46 14.29 -10.03
CA VAL A 221 19.35 13.30 -10.66
C VAL A 221 20.61 13.09 -9.81
N ILE A 222 21.25 14.17 -9.35
CA ILE A 222 22.45 14.11 -8.51
C ILE A 222 22.13 13.40 -7.19
N SER A 223 21.04 13.81 -6.53
CA SER A 223 20.59 13.21 -5.27
C SER A 223 20.30 11.70 -5.39
N ILE A 224 19.65 11.28 -6.49
CA ILE A 224 19.39 9.86 -6.77
C ILE A 224 20.72 9.11 -6.96
N LYS A 225 21.64 9.61 -7.79
CA LYS A 225 22.94 8.96 -8.03
C LYS A 225 23.73 8.78 -6.74
N ILE A 226 23.85 9.85 -5.93
CA ILE A 226 24.52 9.81 -4.63
C ILE A 226 23.86 8.76 -3.71
N THR A 227 22.53 8.74 -3.65
CA THR A 227 21.80 7.79 -2.82
C THR A 227 22.06 6.35 -3.25
N VAL A 228 22.02 6.07 -4.55
CA VAL A 228 22.29 4.73 -5.09
C VAL A 228 23.73 4.31 -4.81
N TYR A 229 24.71 5.20 -5.05
CA TYR A 229 26.12 4.94 -4.73
C TYR A 229 26.32 4.66 -3.24
N ARG A 230 25.71 5.44 -2.34
CA ARG A 230 25.80 5.22 -0.89
C ARG A 230 25.27 3.85 -0.48
N ILE A 231 24.12 3.45 -1.03
CA ILE A 231 23.53 2.12 -0.77
C ILE A 231 24.48 1.03 -1.28
N LEU A 232 24.97 1.15 -2.51
CA LEU A 232 25.87 0.16 -3.10
C LEU A 232 27.19 0.06 -2.34
N LEU A 233 27.81 1.17 -1.95
CA LEU A 233 29.05 1.19 -1.15
C LEU A 233 28.83 0.56 0.23
N SER A 234 27.68 0.81 0.86
CA SER A 234 27.37 0.21 2.17
C SER A 234 27.18 -1.30 2.13
N LEU A 235 26.76 -1.85 0.98
CA LEU A 235 26.41 -3.27 0.84
C LEU A 235 27.49 -4.08 0.11
N PHE A 236 28.22 -3.43 -0.80
CA PHE A 236 29.20 -4.04 -1.70
C PHE A 236 30.48 -3.18 -1.80
N PRO A 237 31.15 -2.86 -0.67
CA PRO A 237 32.31 -1.96 -0.68
C PRO A 237 33.45 -2.48 -1.56
N HIS A 238 33.71 -3.79 -1.57
CA HIS A 238 34.82 -4.40 -2.32
C HIS A 238 34.54 -4.60 -3.81
N GLU A 239 33.27 -4.65 -4.23
CA GLU A 239 32.90 -4.85 -5.65
C GLU A 239 32.94 -3.54 -6.46
N LEU A 240 33.03 -2.38 -5.78
CA LEU A 240 33.09 -1.06 -6.41
C LEU A 240 34.50 -0.47 -6.49
N ILE A 241 35.49 -1.10 -5.83
CA ILE A 241 36.89 -0.65 -5.80
C ILE A 241 37.71 -1.29 -6.94
N THR A 242 37.18 -2.34 -7.58
CA THR A 242 37.88 -3.16 -8.58
C THR A 242 37.63 -2.76 -10.03
N TYR A 243 37.07 -1.57 -10.30
CA TYR A 243 36.88 -1.01 -11.63
C TYR A 243 37.32 0.45 -11.72
#